data_AF-A0A931SPR3-F1
#
_entry.id   AF-A0A931SPR3-F1
#
_cell.length_a   1.000
_cell.length_b   1.000
_cell.length_c   1.000
_cell.angle_alpha   90.00
_cell.angle_beta   90.00
_cell.angle_gamma   90.00
#
_symmetry.space_group_name_H-M   'P 1'
#
loop_
_entity.id
_entity.type
_entity.pdbx_description
1 polymer ?
#
loop_
_entity_poly.entity_id
_entity_poly.type
_entity_poly.pdbx_seq_one_letter_code
_entity_poly.pdbx_strand_id
1 'polypeptide(L)'
;MVDGLERLSVGQTVERSALEALLQKLRYRRRDFVSGPGEYADRGATVDIYPVTYRAPVRLSFDLDTIHSIRDFSPVDGKSLTRFEEVFLIPLTKPFEAPVSRLRERFGSFDPLTETQDLEPGDLVVHLQYGIARYLGTKKIEIRGQKKLHLALEFDQNEILYLGLEEPLERYIGVEGKRPKLTRLHSKEWERAKAKARLAVESVARDLLTLQARRQHCPGFSFPKETDLQRQFESEFPFEETPDQAKAAEEVKRDMEAPKPMDRLLCGDVGFGKTEVAMRAAFKAALGGKQIAFLVPTTVLAEQHYLVFKERTKNFPIEVEVLSRFRSVKEQKEILKRLQAGRVDIVIGTHRLVSPDVHFKDLGLVIIDEEQRFGVAHKEKLKKLRELVDVLTLTATPIPRTLYLSLVGARDLSILNTPPRTRLAVETEVIEFDDRKIAEAIRRELDREGQVYFVHNRIDSIERVWKHLQTILPGVRFGVAHGQMGSRPLEKVMREFLERKIDCLISTNIIESGIDMPNANTIIINRADRFGLADLYQLRGRVGRFVGKRQAYAYLIVPRNWVMTIDAEKRLEAIERFTELGAGFKVAMKDLEIRGAGNVLGHEQSGFIYAVGFDLYCRMLRQAVEELKKS
;
A
#
# COMPACT_ATOMS: atom_id res chain seq x y z
N MET A 1 14.66 18.82 -41.98
CA MET A 1 14.19 20.15 -41.58
C MET A 1 12.67 20.11 -41.60
N VAL A 2 12.02 20.34 -40.47
CA VAL A 2 10.56 20.29 -40.38
C VAL A 2 10.03 21.61 -40.96
N ASP A 3 9.31 21.57 -42.08
CA ASP A 3 8.65 22.75 -42.63
C ASP A 3 7.68 23.33 -41.58
N GLY A 4 7.87 24.61 -41.23
CA GLY A 4 6.98 25.37 -40.36
C GLY A 4 7.29 25.40 -38.86
N LEU A 5 8.51 25.02 -38.43
CA LEU A 5 8.98 25.28 -37.07
C LEU A 5 9.21 26.80 -36.87
N GLU A 6 8.43 27.41 -36.00
CA GLU A 6 8.51 28.84 -35.67
C GLU A 6 9.10 29.00 -34.26
N ARG A 7 10.06 29.90 -34.08
CA ARG A 7 10.77 30.10 -32.82
C ARG A 7 10.48 31.48 -32.25
N LEU A 8 10.15 31.52 -30.96
CA LEU A 8 9.99 32.76 -30.19
C LEU A 8 11.00 32.80 -29.05
N SER A 9 11.78 33.87 -28.95
CA SER A 9 12.85 34.00 -27.94
C SER A 9 12.62 35.21 -27.02
N VAL A 10 13.13 35.13 -25.79
CA VAL A 10 13.17 36.28 -24.87
C VAL A 10 14.01 37.41 -25.50
N GLY A 11 13.50 38.64 -25.47
CA GLY A 11 14.11 39.81 -26.10
C GLY A 11 13.71 40.03 -27.57
N GLN A 12 12.90 39.14 -28.17
CA GLN A 12 12.38 39.33 -29.52
C GLN A 12 11.22 40.34 -29.53
N THR A 13 11.26 41.28 -30.47
CA THR A 13 10.15 42.20 -30.74
C THR A 13 9.15 41.54 -31.69
N VAL A 14 7.92 41.33 -31.21
CA VAL A 14 6.82 40.72 -31.96
C VAL A 14 5.54 41.50 -31.66
N GLU A 15 5.02 42.19 -32.68
CA GLU A 15 3.71 42.85 -32.58
C GLU A 15 2.61 41.82 -32.29
N ARG A 16 1.64 42.18 -31.46
CA ARG A 16 0.57 41.26 -31.02
C ARG A 16 -0.29 40.74 -32.18
N SER A 17 -0.61 41.61 -33.14
CA SER A 17 -1.31 41.25 -34.36
C SER A 17 -0.54 40.22 -35.19
N ALA A 18 0.79 40.34 -35.25
CA ALA A 18 1.67 39.43 -35.97
C ALA A 18 1.79 38.07 -35.25
N LEU A 19 1.88 38.07 -33.91
CA LEU A 19 1.87 36.83 -33.12
C LEU A 19 0.54 36.08 -33.26
N GLU A 20 -0.58 36.81 -33.25
CA GLU A 20 -1.90 36.21 -33.45
C GLU A 20 -2.02 35.59 -34.86
N ALA A 21 -1.59 36.31 -35.90
CA ALA A 21 -1.56 35.80 -37.26
C ALA A 21 -0.66 34.56 -37.40
N LEU A 22 0.49 34.54 -36.72
CA LEU A 22 1.41 33.39 -36.66
C LEU A 22 0.73 32.17 -36.03
N LEU A 23 0.08 32.34 -34.88
CA LEU A 23 -0.62 31.24 -34.19
C LEU A 23 -1.79 30.70 -35.01
N GLN A 24 -2.53 31.57 -35.69
CA GLN A 24 -3.58 31.16 -36.63
C GLN A 24 -3.01 30.40 -37.83
N LYS A 25 -1.88 30.84 -38.41
CA LYS A 25 -1.17 30.13 -39.48
C LYS A 25 -0.71 28.73 -39.03
N LEU A 26 -0.27 28.59 -37.79
CA LEU A 26 0.10 27.32 -37.16
C LEU A 26 -1.11 26.47 -36.73
N ARG A 27 -2.34 26.98 -36.93
CA ARG A 27 -3.64 26.38 -36.58
C ARG A 27 -3.90 26.21 -35.08
N TYR A 28 -3.30 27.06 -34.25
CA TYR A 28 -3.62 27.13 -32.83
C TYR A 28 -4.98 27.80 -32.62
N ARG A 29 -5.76 27.32 -31.64
CA ARG A 29 -7.13 27.80 -31.36
C ARG A 29 -7.11 28.83 -30.24
N ARG A 30 -7.69 30.02 -30.49
CA ARG A 30 -7.87 31.04 -29.46
C ARG A 30 -8.94 30.59 -28.45
N ARG A 31 -8.64 30.71 -27.16
CA ARG A 31 -9.54 30.44 -26.03
C ARG A 31 -9.39 31.53 -24.98
N ASP A 32 -10.35 31.61 -24.07
CA ASP A 32 -10.27 32.49 -22.89
C ASP A 32 -9.23 31.97 -21.88
N PHE A 33 -9.09 30.64 -21.79
CA PHE A 33 -8.11 29.95 -20.96
C PHE A 33 -7.50 28.77 -21.72
N VAL A 34 -6.20 28.58 -21.55
CA VAL A 34 -5.45 27.49 -22.18
C VAL A 34 -5.59 26.23 -21.33
N SER A 35 -6.25 25.21 -21.87
CA SER A 35 -6.56 23.97 -21.16
C SER A 35 -5.91 22.73 -21.80
N GLY A 36 -5.61 22.79 -23.09
CA GLY A 36 -5.02 21.68 -23.83
C GLY A 36 -4.04 22.11 -24.91
N PRO A 37 -3.24 21.15 -25.43
CA PRO A 37 -2.26 21.39 -26.49
C PRO A 37 -2.90 21.95 -27.76
N GLY A 38 -2.26 22.94 -28.38
CA GLY A 38 -2.76 23.63 -29.58
C GLY A 38 -3.73 24.77 -29.29
N GLU A 39 -3.90 25.18 -28.03
CA GLU A 39 -4.68 26.35 -27.63
C GLU A 39 -3.78 27.53 -27.26
N TYR A 40 -4.28 28.76 -27.45
CA TYR A 40 -3.66 29.98 -26.94
C TYR A 40 -4.70 30.95 -26.37
N ALA A 41 -4.30 31.78 -25.40
CA ALA A 41 -5.13 32.82 -24.81
C ALA A 41 -4.32 34.11 -24.66
N ASP A 42 -4.85 35.22 -25.20
CA ASP A 42 -4.27 36.55 -25.02
C ASP A 42 -4.99 37.26 -23.87
N ARG A 43 -4.23 37.65 -22.84
CA ARG A 43 -4.71 38.35 -21.64
C ARG A 43 -4.21 39.80 -21.58
N GLY A 44 -3.79 40.36 -22.71
CA GLY A 44 -3.21 41.69 -22.79
C GLY A 44 -1.75 41.69 -22.37
N ALA A 45 -1.46 41.73 -21.07
CA ALA A 45 -0.07 41.75 -20.55
C ALA A 45 0.71 40.45 -20.84
N THR A 46 0.00 39.33 -21.02
CA THR A 46 0.60 38.01 -21.24
C THR A 46 -0.17 37.22 -22.29
N VAL A 47 0.54 36.38 -23.03
CA VAL A 47 -0.06 35.40 -23.96
C VAL A 47 0.31 34.01 -23.48
N ASP A 48 -0.71 33.22 -23.15
CA ASP A 48 -0.57 31.81 -22.80
C ASP A 48 -0.69 30.98 -24.09
N ILE A 49 0.23 30.06 -24.32
CA ILE A 49 0.23 29.18 -25.48
C ILE A 49 0.50 27.77 -24.97
N TYR A 50 -0.18 26.75 -25.49
CA TYR A 50 0.18 25.36 -25.21
C TYR A 50 0.77 24.71 -26.46
N PRO A 51 2.11 24.75 -26.62
CA PRO A 51 2.74 24.04 -27.73
C PRO A 51 2.49 22.54 -27.63
N VAL A 52 2.17 21.90 -28.74
CA VAL A 52 1.87 20.45 -28.76
C VAL A 52 3.04 19.54 -28.40
N THR A 53 4.26 20.05 -28.48
CA THR A 53 5.49 19.34 -28.12
C THR A 53 5.87 19.51 -26.65
N TYR A 54 5.17 20.37 -25.92
CA TYR A 54 5.50 20.72 -24.54
C TYR A 54 4.56 19.98 -23.58
N ARG A 55 5.04 19.70 -22.36
CA ARG A 55 4.28 18.99 -21.32
C ARG A 55 3.33 19.90 -20.53
N ALA A 56 3.48 21.21 -20.66
CA ALA A 56 2.71 22.23 -19.97
C ALA A 56 2.58 23.48 -20.85
N PRO A 57 1.52 24.30 -20.65
CA PRO A 57 1.39 25.58 -21.33
C PRO A 57 2.47 26.56 -20.88
N VAL A 58 2.81 27.47 -21.78
CA VAL A 58 3.84 28.47 -21.64
C VAL A 58 3.21 29.85 -21.70
N ARG A 59 3.53 30.69 -20.72
CA ARG A 59 3.16 32.10 -20.62
C ARG A 59 4.29 32.97 -21.15
N LEU A 60 3.99 33.73 -22.19
CA LEU A 60 4.80 34.82 -22.70
C LEU A 60 4.37 36.11 -22.01
N SER A 61 5.25 36.73 -21.24
CA SER A 61 5.04 38.07 -20.70
C SER A 61 5.73 39.09 -21.59
N PHE A 62 5.06 40.20 -21.88
CA PHE A 62 5.58 41.23 -22.76
C PHE A 62 5.73 42.57 -22.03
N ASP A 63 6.76 43.31 -22.42
CA ASP A 63 6.87 44.74 -22.20
C ASP A 63 6.67 45.44 -23.55
N LEU A 64 5.53 46.11 -23.72
CA LEU A 64 5.06 46.62 -25.02
C LEU A 64 5.02 45.47 -26.06
N ASP A 65 5.87 45.55 -27.09
CA ASP A 65 5.96 44.55 -28.17
C ASP A 65 7.15 43.60 -28.01
N THR A 66 7.87 43.63 -26.88
CA THR A 66 9.05 42.77 -26.65
C THR A 66 8.76 41.68 -25.63
N ILE A 67 9.15 40.43 -25.93
CA ILE A 67 8.98 39.30 -25.00
C ILE A 67 9.96 39.46 -23.83
N HIS A 68 9.43 39.78 -22.65
CA HIS A 68 10.22 39.96 -21.42
C HIS A 68 10.53 38.63 -20.72
N SER A 69 9.59 37.68 -20.70
CA SER A 69 9.86 36.37 -20.12
C SER A 69 8.97 35.26 -20.66
N ILE A 70 9.50 34.05 -20.72
CA ILE A 70 8.80 32.83 -21.11
C ILE A 70 8.83 31.86 -19.93
N ARG A 71 7.66 31.42 -19.43
CA ARG A 71 7.57 30.48 -18.30
C ARG A 71 6.49 29.44 -18.53
N ASP A 72 6.72 28.19 -18.14
CA ASP A 72 5.59 27.25 -18.07
C ASP A 72 4.69 27.59 -16.87
N PHE A 73 3.48 27.05 -16.89
CA PHE A 73 2.60 27.03 -15.73
C PHE A 73 1.70 25.81 -15.75
N SER A 74 1.26 25.37 -14.57
CA SER A 74 0.25 24.32 -14.48
C SER A 74 -1.13 24.88 -14.86
N PRO A 75 -1.88 24.24 -15.79
CA PRO A 75 -3.21 24.70 -16.18
C PRO A 75 -4.27 24.50 -15.09
N VAL A 76 -3.94 23.76 -14.02
CA VAL A 76 -4.85 23.42 -12.92
C VAL A 76 -4.79 24.45 -11.79
N ASP A 77 -3.59 24.88 -11.41
CA ASP A 77 -3.37 25.78 -10.26
C ASP A 77 -2.64 27.10 -10.62
N GLY A 78 -2.23 27.27 -11.88
CA GLY A 78 -1.61 28.49 -12.39
C GLY A 78 -0.19 28.74 -11.90
N LYS A 79 0.43 27.81 -11.16
CA LYS A 79 1.80 27.99 -10.63
C LYS A 79 2.82 27.81 -11.73
N SER A 80 3.78 28.74 -11.82
CA SER A 80 4.92 28.63 -12.72
C SER A 80 5.97 27.66 -12.20
N LEU A 81 6.55 26.83 -13.08
CA LEU A 81 7.51 25.79 -12.69
C LEU A 81 8.94 26.16 -13.17
N THR A 82 9.09 26.59 -14.42
CA THR A 82 10.36 26.70 -15.15
C THR A 82 10.39 27.94 -16.05
N ARG A 83 11.56 28.60 -16.16
CA ARG A 83 11.80 29.70 -17.11
C ARG A 83 12.51 29.18 -18.37
N PHE A 84 12.13 29.70 -19.53
CA PHE A 84 12.74 29.37 -20.82
C PHE A 84 13.34 30.61 -21.48
N GLU A 85 14.42 30.43 -22.24
CA GLU A 85 14.99 31.49 -23.10
C GLU A 85 14.31 31.54 -24.47
N GLU A 86 13.79 30.41 -24.95
CA GLU A 86 13.08 30.29 -26.22
C GLU A 86 12.00 29.21 -26.18
N VAL A 87 10.96 29.37 -27.01
CA VAL A 87 9.88 28.41 -27.23
C VAL A 87 9.74 28.11 -28.71
N PHE A 88 9.54 26.83 -29.01
CA PHE A 88 9.36 26.33 -30.37
C PHE A 88 7.91 25.96 -30.61
N LEU A 89 7.33 26.52 -31.67
CA LEU A 89 5.97 26.26 -32.13
C LEU A 89 6.03 25.50 -33.45
N ILE A 90 5.25 24.42 -33.55
CA ILE A 90 5.12 23.64 -34.79
C ILE A 90 3.70 23.75 -35.35
N PRO A 91 3.51 23.59 -36.69
CA PRO A 91 2.20 23.67 -37.31
C PRO A 91 1.39 22.40 -36.99
N LEU A 92 0.09 22.56 -36.74
CA LEU A 92 -0.79 21.41 -36.52
C LEU A 92 -1.27 20.83 -37.86
N THR A 93 -0.81 19.64 -38.23
CA THR A 93 -1.26 18.94 -39.46
C THR A 93 -2.74 18.55 -39.42
N LYS A 94 -3.28 18.31 -38.22
CA LYS A 94 -4.70 18.17 -37.90
C LYS A 94 -4.98 19.00 -36.63
N PRO A 95 -6.18 19.61 -36.47
CA PRO A 95 -6.54 20.19 -35.19
C PRO A 95 -6.40 19.10 -34.12
N PHE A 96 -5.72 19.39 -33.00
CA PHE A 96 -5.69 18.47 -31.88
C PHE A 96 -7.11 18.38 -31.31
N GLU A 97 -7.85 17.37 -31.74
CA GLU A 97 -9.12 17.00 -31.15
C GLU A 97 -8.82 15.99 -30.05
N ALA A 98 -8.77 16.45 -28.80
CA ALA A 98 -9.00 15.54 -27.68
C ALA A 98 -10.25 14.73 -28.01
N PRO A 99 -10.27 13.40 -27.82
CA PRO A 99 -11.43 12.58 -28.19
C PRO A 99 -12.67 13.18 -27.54
N VAL A 100 -13.51 13.80 -28.37
CA VAL A 100 -14.70 14.50 -27.94
C VAL A 100 -15.69 13.43 -27.53
N SER A 101 -15.80 13.20 -26.22
CA SER A 101 -17.05 12.70 -25.67
C SER A 101 -18.14 13.65 -26.14
N ARG A 102 -19.13 13.13 -26.86
CA ARG A 102 -20.29 13.84 -27.42
C ARG A 102 -21.19 14.52 -26.37
N LEU A 103 -20.68 14.73 -25.16
CA LEU A 103 -21.38 15.19 -23.98
C LEU A 103 -21.16 16.67 -23.70
N ARG A 104 -20.12 17.32 -24.24
CA ARG A 104 -19.84 18.73 -23.90
C ARG A 104 -20.83 19.75 -24.47
N GLU A 105 -21.54 19.47 -25.56
CA GLU A 105 -22.50 20.44 -26.13
C GLU A 105 -23.80 20.62 -25.34
N ARG A 106 -24.10 19.75 -24.37
CA ARG A 106 -25.30 19.92 -23.50
C ARG A 106 -24.99 20.56 -22.14
N PHE A 107 -23.73 20.80 -21.79
CA PHE A 107 -23.37 21.14 -20.41
C PHE A 107 -22.43 22.35 -20.31
N GLY A 108 -23.05 23.52 -20.08
CA GLY A 108 -22.36 24.75 -19.73
C GLY A 108 -21.47 24.65 -18.48
N SER A 109 -20.54 25.60 -18.41
CA SER A 109 -19.47 25.81 -17.43
C SER A 109 -19.69 25.20 -16.05
N PHE A 110 -18.81 24.27 -15.69
CA PHE A 110 -18.71 23.63 -14.37
C PHE A 110 -17.70 24.41 -13.51
N ASP A 111 -18.07 24.66 -12.25
CA ASP A 111 -17.23 25.31 -11.23
C ASP A 111 -16.88 24.23 -10.19
N PRO A 112 -15.61 23.91 -9.93
CA PRO A 112 -15.23 22.96 -8.89
C PRO A 112 -15.24 23.68 -7.53
N LEU A 113 -16.09 23.25 -6.60
CA LEU A 113 -15.98 23.63 -5.19
C LEU A 113 -15.96 22.39 -4.28
N THR A 114 -14.84 22.31 -3.56
CA THR A 114 -14.64 22.00 -2.13
C THR A 114 -15.55 21.00 -1.42
N GLU A 115 -14.84 20.05 -0.80
CA GLU A 115 -15.23 19.22 0.35
C GLU A 115 -16.36 18.21 0.13
N THR A 116 -16.07 17.22 -0.71
CA THR A 116 -16.46 15.82 -0.47
C THR A 116 -15.48 14.95 -1.26
N GLN A 117 -14.54 14.32 -0.57
CA GLN A 117 -13.58 13.28 -1.04
C GLN A 117 -13.03 13.43 -2.47
N ASP A 118 -11.73 13.73 -2.63
CA ASP A 118 -10.88 13.60 -3.85
C ASP A 118 -11.49 12.93 -5.12
N LEU A 119 -12.54 13.52 -5.70
CA LEU A 119 -13.24 13.03 -6.90
C LEU A 119 -12.90 13.96 -8.06
N GLU A 120 -12.21 13.40 -9.05
CA GLU A 120 -11.83 14.13 -10.26
C GLU A 120 -12.84 13.88 -11.38
N PRO A 121 -13.15 14.88 -12.23
CA PRO A 121 -13.96 14.64 -13.42
C PRO A 121 -13.39 13.51 -14.28
N GLY A 122 -14.20 12.50 -14.54
CA GLY A 122 -13.82 11.27 -15.23
C GLY A 122 -13.72 10.04 -14.34
N ASP A 123 -13.71 10.22 -13.01
CA ASP A 123 -13.76 9.11 -12.05
C ASP A 123 -15.07 8.32 -12.17
N LEU A 124 -15.00 7.02 -11.89
CA LEU A 124 -16.18 6.16 -11.77
C LEU A 124 -16.72 6.27 -10.35
N VAL A 125 -18.04 6.43 -10.23
CA VAL A 125 -18.76 6.56 -8.97
C VAL A 125 -19.94 5.60 -8.91
N VAL A 126 -20.37 5.26 -7.70
CA VAL A 126 -21.55 4.45 -7.42
C VAL A 126 -22.58 5.34 -6.73
N HIS A 127 -23.77 5.41 -7.31
CA HIS A 127 -24.95 5.95 -6.65
C HIS A 127 -25.84 4.81 -6.16
N LEU A 128 -26.30 4.89 -4.90
CA LEU A 128 -27.05 3.82 -4.24
C LEU A 128 -28.30 3.35 -5.02
N GLN A 129 -29.00 4.29 -5.66
CA GLN A 129 -30.24 4.04 -6.39
C GLN A 129 -30.03 3.77 -7.89
N TYR A 130 -29.03 4.40 -8.51
CA TYR A 130 -28.92 4.46 -9.98
C TYR A 130 -27.77 3.61 -10.52
N GLY A 131 -26.85 3.17 -9.66
CA GLY A 131 -25.73 2.31 -10.03
C GLY A 131 -24.45 3.05 -10.39
N ILE A 132 -23.64 2.40 -11.22
CA ILE A 132 -22.30 2.86 -11.59
C ILE A 132 -22.40 3.92 -12.69
N ALA A 133 -21.82 5.09 -12.44
CA ALA A 133 -21.75 6.23 -13.33
C ALA A 133 -20.33 6.80 -13.43
N ARG A 134 -20.11 7.71 -14.38
CA ARG A 134 -18.90 8.54 -14.46
C ARG A 134 -19.21 9.93 -13.93
N TYR A 135 -18.37 10.45 -13.04
CA TYR A 135 -18.48 11.80 -12.51
C TYR A 135 -18.02 12.83 -13.54
N LEU A 136 -18.84 13.86 -13.80
CA LEU A 136 -18.53 14.93 -14.75
C LEU A 136 -18.22 16.27 -14.09
N GLY A 137 -18.38 16.38 -12.76
CA GLY A 137 -18.24 17.63 -12.01
C GLY A 137 -19.57 18.19 -11.47
N THR A 138 -19.53 19.41 -10.97
CA THR A 138 -20.67 20.18 -10.44
C THR A 138 -21.20 21.27 -11.39
N LYS A 139 -22.48 21.21 -11.77
CA LYS A 139 -23.14 22.19 -12.66
C LYS A 139 -24.14 23.06 -11.90
N LYS A 140 -24.19 24.35 -12.20
CA LYS A 140 -25.26 25.25 -11.71
C LYS A 140 -26.51 25.06 -12.56
N ILE A 141 -27.62 24.69 -11.94
CA ILE A 141 -28.94 24.49 -12.58
C ILE A 141 -29.95 25.40 -11.91
N GLU A 142 -30.81 26.03 -12.70
CA GLU A 142 -31.88 26.89 -12.21
C GLU A 142 -33.17 26.07 -12.10
N ILE A 143 -33.64 25.87 -10.86
CA ILE A 143 -34.87 25.12 -10.57
C ILE A 143 -35.77 26.05 -9.75
N ARG A 144 -36.98 26.32 -10.25
CA ARG A 144 -37.98 27.20 -9.60
C ARG A 144 -37.44 28.60 -9.23
N GLY A 145 -36.61 29.20 -10.11
CA GLY A 145 -36.04 30.54 -9.93
C GLY A 145 -34.87 30.63 -8.93
N GLN A 146 -34.39 29.50 -8.40
CA GLN A 146 -33.18 29.44 -7.57
C GLN A 146 -32.07 28.69 -8.32
N LYS A 147 -30.90 29.33 -8.42
CA LYS A 147 -29.68 28.70 -8.98
C LYS A 147 -29.04 27.83 -7.90
N LYS A 148 -29.10 26.51 -8.07
CA LYS A 148 -28.47 25.53 -7.16
C LYS A 148 -27.42 24.70 -7.89
N LEU A 149 -26.32 24.44 -7.21
CA LEU A 149 -25.25 23.57 -7.71
C LEU A 149 -25.68 22.10 -7.58
N HIS A 150 -25.44 21.31 -8.61
CA HIS A 150 -25.81 19.90 -8.71
C HIS A 150 -24.63 19.08 -9.22
N LEU A 151 -24.50 17.84 -8.76
CA LEU A 151 -23.54 16.86 -9.26
C LEU A 151 -24.02 16.33 -10.61
N ALA A 152 -23.14 16.25 -11.61
CA ALA A 152 -23.45 15.70 -12.92
C ALA A 152 -22.81 14.32 -13.09
N LEU A 153 -23.63 13.31 -13.39
CA LEU A 153 -23.23 11.92 -13.54
C LEU A 153 -23.64 11.35 -14.88
N GLU A 154 -22.69 10.75 -15.60
CA GLU A 154 -22.92 10.08 -16.89
C GLU A 154 -23.13 8.57 -16.69
N PHE A 155 -24.25 8.07 -17.21
CA PHE A 155 -24.66 6.67 -17.21
C PHE A 155 -24.48 6.04 -18.61
N ASP A 156 -24.86 4.77 -18.77
CA ASP A 156 -24.80 4.10 -20.08
C ASP A 156 -25.56 4.91 -21.15
N GLN A 157 -25.19 4.77 -22.41
CA GLN A 157 -25.79 5.52 -23.54
C GLN A 157 -25.63 7.05 -23.48
N ASN A 158 -24.67 7.58 -22.70
CA ASN A 158 -24.41 9.01 -22.53
C ASN A 158 -25.59 9.78 -21.87
N GLU A 159 -26.41 9.10 -21.07
CA GLU A 159 -27.46 9.75 -20.28
C GLU A 159 -26.82 10.46 -19.08
N ILE A 160 -27.23 11.71 -18.80
CA ILE A 160 -26.72 12.44 -17.63
C ILE A 160 -27.82 12.70 -16.63
N LEU A 161 -27.53 12.33 -15.39
CA LEU A 161 -28.34 12.62 -14.23
C LEU A 161 -27.72 13.76 -13.43
N TYR A 162 -28.56 14.69 -13.01
CA TYR A 162 -28.17 15.75 -12.08
C TYR A 162 -28.74 15.48 -10.70
N LEU A 163 -27.86 15.52 -9.70
CA LEU A 163 -28.20 15.20 -8.33
C LEU A 163 -27.87 16.39 -7.43
N GLY A 164 -28.58 16.53 -6.32
CA GLY A 164 -28.22 17.53 -5.31
C GLY A 164 -26.84 17.23 -4.72
N LEU A 165 -26.12 18.25 -4.24
CA LEU A 165 -24.83 18.05 -3.57
C LEU A 165 -24.91 17.17 -2.31
N GLU A 166 -26.10 17.09 -1.71
CA GLU A 166 -26.40 16.28 -0.51
C GLU A 166 -26.45 14.77 -0.83
N GLU A 167 -26.53 14.38 -2.10
CA GLU A 167 -26.70 12.97 -2.49
C GLU A 167 -25.41 12.18 -2.24
N PRO A 168 -25.49 11.03 -1.55
CA PRO A 168 -24.31 10.24 -1.23
C PRO A 168 -23.75 9.58 -2.50
N LEU A 169 -22.54 10.00 -2.89
CA LEU A 169 -21.74 9.35 -3.92
C LEU A 169 -20.55 8.63 -3.32
N GLU A 170 -20.29 7.44 -3.85
CA GLU A 170 -19.13 6.63 -3.49
C GLU A 170 -18.21 6.52 -4.70
N ARG A 171 -16.90 6.57 -4.50
CA ARG A 171 -15.95 6.26 -5.57
C ARG A 171 -16.02 4.76 -5.88
N TYR A 172 -16.13 4.41 -7.15
CA TYR A 172 -16.10 3.01 -7.55
C TYR A 172 -14.67 2.47 -7.48
N ILE A 173 -14.46 1.47 -6.62
CA ILE A 173 -13.22 0.69 -6.54
C ILE A 173 -13.48 -0.69 -7.16
N GLY A 174 -12.87 -0.94 -8.33
CA GLY A 174 -13.14 -2.10 -9.17
C GLY A 174 -12.21 -3.30 -8.95
N VAL A 175 -12.13 -4.18 -9.96
CA VAL A 175 -11.21 -5.33 -10.03
C VAL A 175 -10.24 -5.12 -11.20
N GLU A 176 -8.96 -5.44 -11.00
CA GLU A 176 -7.88 -5.24 -11.98
C GLU A 176 -8.25 -5.70 -13.40
N GLY A 177 -7.96 -4.84 -14.41
CA GLY A 177 -8.10 -5.17 -15.83
C GLY A 177 -9.53 -5.19 -16.39
N LYS A 178 -10.57 -5.00 -15.58
CA LYS A 178 -11.97 -4.92 -16.04
C LYS A 178 -12.61 -3.59 -15.65
N ARG A 179 -12.90 -2.74 -16.63
CA ARG A 179 -13.76 -1.58 -16.42
C ARG A 179 -15.22 -2.06 -16.25
N PRO A 180 -15.96 -1.58 -15.24
CA PRO A 180 -17.37 -1.89 -15.11
C PRO A 180 -18.14 -1.31 -16.29
N LYS A 181 -19.26 -1.95 -16.64
CA LYS A 181 -20.25 -1.31 -17.51
C LYS A 181 -20.95 -0.21 -16.72
N LEU A 182 -21.10 0.96 -17.32
CA LEU A 182 -21.99 1.99 -16.78
C LEU A 182 -23.41 1.41 -16.70
N THR A 183 -24.13 1.81 -15.67
CA THR A 183 -25.50 1.33 -15.46
C THR A 183 -26.46 2.07 -16.40
N ARG A 184 -27.46 1.38 -16.95
CA ARG A 184 -28.53 2.02 -17.71
C ARG A 184 -29.62 2.54 -16.78
N LEU A 185 -29.98 3.82 -16.89
CA LEU A 185 -31.05 4.41 -16.08
C LEU A 185 -32.38 3.70 -16.38
N HIS A 186 -33.24 3.62 -15.36
CA HIS A 186 -34.55 2.95 -15.42
C HIS A 186 -34.52 1.43 -15.72
N SER A 187 -33.33 0.81 -15.79
CA SER A 187 -33.20 -0.63 -15.96
C SER A 187 -33.30 -1.36 -14.62
N LYS A 188 -33.81 -2.60 -14.62
CA LYS A 188 -33.77 -3.51 -13.46
C LYS A 188 -32.41 -4.18 -13.28
N GLU A 189 -31.39 -3.81 -14.07
CA GLU A 189 -30.07 -4.44 -14.02
C GLU A 189 -29.37 -4.18 -12.69
N TRP A 190 -29.41 -2.93 -12.21
CA TRP A 190 -28.85 -2.54 -10.92
C TRP A 190 -29.52 -3.27 -9.76
N GLU A 191 -30.86 -3.27 -9.72
CA GLU A 191 -31.63 -3.98 -8.69
C GLU A 191 -31.32 -5.47 -8.66
N ARG A 192 -31.16 -6.11 -9.83
CA ARG A 192 -30.76 -7.53 -9.91
C ARG A 192 -29.33 -7.75 -9.43
N ALA A 193 -28.39 -6.87 -9.78
CA ALA A 193 -27.01 -6.94 -9.30
C ALA A 193 -26.94 -6.78 -7.78
N LYS A 194 -27.69 -5.81 -7.24
CA LYS A 194 -27.86 -5.54 -5.81
C LYS A 194 -28.45 -6.74 -5.07
N ALA A 195 -29.50 -7.35 -5.61
CA ALA A 195 -30.13 -8.53 -5.01
C ALA A 195 -29.19 -9.75 -5.01
N LYS A 196 -28.47 -9.99 -6.11
CA LYS A 196 -27.47 -11.07 -6.17
C LYS A 196 -26.31 -10.85 -5.19
N ALA A 197 -25.81 -9.62 -5.11
CA ALA A 197 -24.78 -9.26 -4.14
C ALA A 197 -25.29 -9.44 -2.71
N ARG A 198 -26.53 -9.03 -2.41
CA ARG A 198 -27.15 -9.21 -1.08
C ARG A 198 -27.20 -10.68 -0.66
N LEU A 199 -27.62 -11.59 -1.55
CA LEU A 199 -27.65 -13.03 -1.27
C LEU A 199 -26.24 -13.60 -0.97
N ALA A 200 -25.24 -13.19 -1.74
CA ALA A 200 -23.86 -13.62 -1.50
C ALA A 200 -23.32 -13.07 -0.17
N VAL A 201 -23.61 -11.80 0.11
CA VAL A 201 -23.27 -11.11 1.36
C VAL A 201 -23.92 -11.78 2.57
N GLU A 202 -25.19 -12.17 2.47
CA GLU A 202 -25.90 -12.90 3.54
C GLU A 202 -25.23 -14.24 3.86
N SER A 203 -24.78 -14.99 2.85
CA SER A 203 -24.03 -16.23 3.08
C SER A 203 -22.73 -15.96 3.85
N VAL A 204 -21.96 -14.93 3.44
CA VAL A 204 -20.73 -14.55 4.13
C VAL A 204 -21.01 -14.07 5.56
N ALA A 205 -22.07 -13.29 5.76
CA ALA A 205 -22.49 -12.83 7.09
C ALA A 205 -22.85 -14.00 7.99
N ARG A 206 -23.59 -15.00 7.49
CA ARG A 206 -23.92 -16.23 8.24
C ARG A 206 -22.67 -17.01 8.62
N ASP A 207 -21.72 -17.17 7.71
CA ASP A 207 -20.47 -17.89 8.02
C ASP A 207 -19.68 -17.17 9.14
N LEU A 208 -19.62 -15.83 9.07
CA LEU A 208 -18.97 -15.01 10.09
C LEU A 208 -19.68 -15.09 11.44
N LEU A 209 -21.01 -14.99 11.45
CA LEU A 209 -21.80 -15.10 12.67
C LEU A 209 -21.79 -16.52 13.24
N THR A 210 -21.76 -17.55 12.40
CA THR A 210 -21.59 -18.94 12.85
C THR A 210 -20.26 -19.12 13.55
N LEU A 211 -19.18 -18.56 13.00
CA LEU A 211 -17.87 -18.56 13.66
C LEU A 211 -17.90 -17.79 14.98
N GLN A 212 -18.53 -16.60 15.03
CA GLN A 212 -18.66 -15.83 16.27
C GLN A 212 -19.52 -16.55 17.31
N ALA A 213 -20.66 -17.11 16.92
CA ALA A 213 -21.56 -17.85 17.80
C ALA A 213 -20.85 -19.07 18.39
N ARG A 214 -20.12 -19.84 17.58
CA ARG A 214 -19.28 -20.94 18.08
C ARG A 214 -18.29 -20.46 19.14
N ARG A 215 -17.65 -19.32 18.93
CA ARG A 215 -16.69 -18.74 19.89
C ARG A 215 -17.32 -18.15 21.14
N GLN A 216 -18.56 -17.66 21.06
CA GLN A 216 -19.29 -17.20 22.24
C GLN A 216 -19.77 -18.38 23.09
N HIS A 217 -20.08 -19.52 22.48
CA HIS A 217 -20.56 -20.72 23.17
C HIS A 217 -19.41 -21.65 23.63
N CYS A 218 -18.24 -21.60 22.99
CA CYS A 218 -17.05 -22.28 23.46
C CYS A 218 -16.40 -21.46 24.58
N PRO A 219 -16.32 -21.98 25.83
CA PRO A 219 -15.60 -21.30 26.89
C PRO A 219 -14.11 -21.22 26.50
N GLY A 220 -13.59 -20.00 26.39
CA GLY A 220 -12.16 -19.75 26.25
C GLY A 220 -11.43 -19.96 27.57
N PHE A 221 -10.11 -19.86 27.52
CA PHE A 221 -9.29 -19.83 28.72
C PHE A 221 -9.11 -18.39 29.18
N SER A 222 -9.64 -18.07 30.35
CA SER A 222 -9.44 -16.76 30.98
C SER A 222 -8.06 -16.73 31.64
N PHE A 223 -7.14 -15.97 31.05
CA PHE A 223 -5.80 -15.82 31.60
C PHE A 223 -5.82 -15.06 32.93
N PRO A 224 -4.90 -15.38 33.87
CA PRO A 224 -4.84 -14.68 35.15
C PRO A 224 -4.56 -13.19 34.95
N LYS A 225 -5.02 -12.39 35.91
CA LYS A 225 -4.70 -10.96 35.99
C LYS A 225 -3.20 -10.74 36.05
N GLU A 226 -2.79 -9.54 35.67
CA GLU A 226 -1.40 -9.11 35.69
C GLU A 226 -0.68 -9.42 37.02
N THR A 227 0.46 -10.09 36.92
CA THR A 227 1.34 -10.46 38.04
C THR A 227 2.55 -9.54 38.12
N ASP A 228 3.25 -9.50 39.27
CA ASP A 228 4.45 -8.68 39.41
C ASP A 228 5.57 -9.06 38.41
N LEU A 229 5.68 -10.35 38.06
CA LEU A 229 6.59 -10.81 37.00
C LEU A 229 6.28 -10.21 35.63
N GLN A 230 4.99 -9.99 35.30
CA GLN A 230 4.58 -9.34 34.05
C GLN A 230 5.04 -7.89 34.04
N ARG A 231 4.81 -7.16 35.15
CA ARG A 231 5.26 -5.77 35.29
C ARG A 231 6.77 -5.64 35.19
N GLN A 232 7.51 -6.56 35.80
CA GLN A 232 8.95 -6.61 35.69
C GLN A 232 9.38 -6.78 34.22
N PHE A 233 8.83 -7.77 33.51
CA PHE A 233 9.13 -8.01 32.09
C PHE A 233 8.82 -6.78 31.20
N GLU A 234 7.70 -6.12 31.45
CA GLU A 234 7.30 -4.90 30.74
C GLU A 234 8.25 -3.72 31.06
N SER A 235 8.72 -3.60 32.30
CA SER A 235 9.69 -2.57 32.72
C SER A 235 11.10 -2.79 32.18
N GLU A 236 11.48 -4.03 31.88
CA GLU A 236 12.76 -4.37 31.24
C GLU A 236 12.79 -4.02 29.74
N PHE A 237 11.71 -3.47 29.20
CA PHE A 237 11.66 -3.03 27.80
C PHE A 237 12.62 -1.85 27.59
N PRO A 238 13.63 -1.98 26.70
CA PRO A 238 14.70 -0.98 26.60
C PRO A 238 14.32 0.31 25.86
N PHE A 239 13.07 0.46 25.43
CA PHE A 239 12.59 1.61 24.67
C PHE A 239 11.39 2.26 25.37
N GLU A 240 11.18 3.56 25.13
CA GLU A 240 9.97 4.26 25.57
C GLU A 240 8.77 3.78 24.75
N GLU A 241 7.73 3.32 25.45
CA GLU A 241 6.51 2.84 24.83
C GLU A 241 5.66 4.00 24.27
N THR A 242 5.15 3.83 23.05
CA THR A 242 4.22 4.79 22.44
C THR A 242 2.80 4.65 23.01
N PRO A 243 1.97 5.70 22.99
CA PRO A 243 0.58 5.61 23.45
C PRO A 243 -0.23 4.52 22.75
N ASP A 244 -0.02 4.33 21.44
CA ASP A 244 -0.69 3.29 20.67
C ASP A 244 -0.25 1.87 21.06
N GLN A 245 1.06 1.68 21.36
CA GLN A 245 1.58 0.40 21.85
C GLN A 245 0.99 0.06 23.22
N ALA A 246 0.97 1.01 24.14
CA ALA A 246 0.41 0.81 25.49
C ALA A 246 -1.09 0.46 25.40
N LYS A 247 -1.84 1.21 24.58
CA LYS A 247 -3.25 0.93 24.33
C LYS A 247 -3.46 -0.46 23.73
N ALA A 248 -2.70 -0.84 22.71
CA ALA A 248 -2.82 -2.14 22.07
C ALA A 248 -2.45 -3.30 23.03
N ALA A 249 -1.41 -3.13 23.86
CA ALA A 249 -1.02 -4.09 24.87
C ALA A 249 -2.13 -4.30 25.91
N GLU A 250 -2.74 -3.22 26.41
CA GLU A 250 -3.87 -3.29 27.34
C GLU A 250 -5.11 -3.96 26.71
N GLU A 251 -5.44 -3.61 25.46
CA GLU A 251 -6.55 -4.24 24.74
C GLU A 251 -6.35 -5.76 24.58
N VAL A 252 -5.13 -6.19 24.23
CA VAL A 252 -4.77 -7.62 24.13
C VAL A 252 -4.85 -8.29 25.51
N LYS A 253 -4.28 -7.69 26.56
CA LYS A 253 -4.32 -8.24 27.92
C LYS A 253 -5.76 -8.41 28.42
N ARG A 254 -6.62 -7.41 28.19
CA ARG A 254 -8.03 -7.44 28.55
C ARG A 254 -8.81 -8.54 27.83
N ASP A 255 -8.54 -8.75 26.55
CA ASP A 255 -9.20 -9.81 25.79
C ASP A 255 -8.76 -11.20 26.25
N MET A 256 -7.47 -11.38 26.57
CA MET A 256 -6.96 -12.63 27.13
C MET A 256 -7.54 -12.94 28.53
N GLU A 257 -7.86 -11.92 29.32
CA GLU A 257 -8.52 -12.11 30.62
C GLU A 257 -10.02 -12.45 30.49
N ALA A 258 -10.62 -12.22 29.32
CA ALA A 258 -12.02 -12.50 29.11
C ALA A 258 -12.29 -14.02 29.02
N PRO A 259 -13.50 -14.49 29.37
CA PRO A 259 -13.87 -15.90 29.23
C PRO A 259 -14.11 -16.33 27.77
N LYS A 260 -14.07 -15.37 26.82
CA LYS A 260 -14.24 -15.62 25.38
C LYS A 260 -12.86 -15.75 24.72
N PRO A 261 -12.67 -16.66 23.75
CA PRO A 261 -11.41 -16.72 23.01
C PRO A 261 -11.13 -15.42 22.24
N MET A 262 -9.95 -14.85 22.37
CA MET A 262 -9.51 -13.62 21.67
C MET A 262 -9.34 -13.85 20.16
N ASP A 263 -9.79 -12.91 19.31
CA ASP A 263 -9.38 -12.78 17.89
C ASP A 263 -9.01 -11.34 17.58
N ARG A 264 -7.73 -11.02 17.74
CA ARG A 264 -7.28 -9.65 17.55
C ARG A 264 -6.32 -9.56 16.37
N LEU A 265 -6.55 -8.55 15.53
CA LEU A 265 -5.61 -8.10 14.52
C LEU A 265 -4.84 -6.90 15.05
N LEU A 266 -3.53 -7.05 15.18
CA LEU A 266 -2.61 -5.95 15.45
C LEU A 266 -2.04 -5.45 14.12
N CYS A 267 -2.44 -4.24 13.74
CA CYS A 267 -1.98 -3.57 12.55
C CYS A 267 -1.02 -2.45 12.93
N GLY A 268 0.07 -2.30 12.19
CA GLY A 268 0.96 -1.16 12.35
C GLY A 268 2.13 -1.27 11.41
N ASP A 269 2.81 -0.16 11.13
CA ASP A 269 3.95 -0.20 10.21
C ASP A 269 5.08 -1.10 10.73
N VAL A 270 5.91 -1.57 9.81
CA VAL A 270 7.06 -2.40 10.17
C VAL A 270 7.98 -1.61 11.10
N GLY A 271 8.29 -2.11 12.29
CA GLY A 271 9.12 -1.40 13.28
C GLY A 271 8.35 -0.57 14.31
N PHE A 272 7.01 -0.59 14.30
CA PHE A 272 6.18 0.10 15.31
C PHE A 272 5.98 -0.72 16.59
N GLY A 273 6.83 -1.72 16.84
CA GLY A 273 6.78 -2.54 18.05
C GLY A 273 5.65 -3.57 18.13
N LYS A 274 5.09 -4.01 16.98
CA LYS A 274 4.13 -5.13 16.94
C LYS A 274 4.63 -6.37 17.69
N THR A 275 5.91 -6.68 17.49
CA THR A 275 6.58 -7.80 18.16
C THR A 275 6.56 -7.65 19.68
N GLU A 276 6.72 -6.44 20.21
CA GLU A 276 6.71 -6.21 21.65
C GLU A 276 5.33 -6.50 22.25
N VAL A 277 4.25 -6.03 21.62
CA VAL A 277 2.87 -6.35 22.04
C VAL A 277 2.63 -7.87 22.00
N ALA A 278 3.13 -8.55 20.97
CA ALA A 278 3.03 -10.00 20.84
C ALA A 278 3.84 -10.75 21.91
N MET A 279 5.04 -10.27 22.25
CA MET A 279 5.89 -10.83 23.31
C MET A 279 5.22 -10.70 24.67
N ARG A 280 4.63 -9.55 25.00
CA ARG A 280 3.89 -9.35 26.25
C ARG A 280 2.70 -10.32 26.37
N ALA A 281 1.96 -10.54 25.28
CA ALA A 281 0.88 -11.51 25.22
C ALA A 281 1.39 -12.96 25.42
N ALA A 282 2.47 -13.34 24.74
CA ALA A 282 3.09 -14.65 24.90
C ALA A 282 3.59 -14.89 26.33
N PHE A 283 4.21 -13.89 26.94
CA PHE A 283 4.71 -13.96 28.31
C PHE A 283 3.57 -14.12 29.32
N LYS A 284 2.47 -13.36 29.19
CA LYS A 284 1.25 -13.52 29.99
C LYS A 284 0.68 -14.93 29.85
N ALA A 285 0.63 -15.47 28.64
CA ALA A 285 0.13 -16.81 28.39
C ALA A 285 0.99 -17.90 29.03
N ALA A 286 2.32 -17.76 28.97
CA ALA A 286 3.27 -18.69 29.58
C ALA A 286 3.14 -18.69 31.11
N LEU A 287 3.02 -17.51 31.74
CA LEU A 287 2.76 -17.39 33.17
C LEU A 287 1.41 -18.00 33.59
N GLY A 288 0.44 -18.00 32.68
CA GLY A 288 -0.84 -18.71 32.85
C GLY A 288 -0.75 -20.23 32.73
N GLY A 289 0.46 -20.80 32.56
CA GLY A 289 0.70 -22.23 32.43
C GLY A 289 0.28 -22.82 31.08
N LYS A 290 0.07 -21.96 30.07
CA LYS A 290 -0.32 -22.37 28.71
C LYS A 290 0.86 -22.33 27.76
N GLN A 291 0.85 -23.22 26.78
CA GLN A 291 1.80 -23.22 25.68
C GLN A 291 1.39 -22.22 24.60
N ILE A 292 2.39 -21.66 23.92
CA ILE A 292 2.23 -20.64 22.89
C ILE A 292 2.87 -21.11 21.58
N ALA A 293 2.11 -20.98 20.50
CA ALA A 293 2.62 -21.20 19.15
C ALA A 293 2.80 -19.85 18.44
N PHE A 294 4.04 -19.49 18.12
CA PHE A 294 4.35 -18.29 17.33
C PHE A 294 4.69 -18.71 15.89
N LEU A 295 3.74 -18.50 14.98
CA LEU A 295 3.89 -18.78 13.57
C LEU A 295 4.43 -17.58 12.81
N VAL A 296 5.50 -17.82 12.06
CA VAL A 296 6.16 -16.83 11.20
C VAL A 296 6.33 -17.37 9.78
N PRO A 297 6.41 -16.51 8.75
CA PRO A 297 6.42 -16.99 7.37
C PRO A 297 7.75 -17.61 6.95
N THR A 298 8.89 -17.20 7.54
CA THR A 298 10.22 -17.63 7.12
C THR A 298 11.08 -18.18 8.26
N THR A 299 12.02 -19.06 7.89
CA THR A 299 12.98 -19.64 8.85
C THR A 299 13.89 -18.58 9.47
N VAL A 300 14.26 -17.53 8.71
CA VAL A 300 15.07 -16.42 9.22
C VAL A 300 14.32 -15.63 10.29
N LEU A 301 13.05 -15.30 10.05
CA LEU A 301 12.21 -14.67 11.08
C LEU A 301 12.08 -15.53 12.33
N ALA A 302 11.89 -16.85 12.15
CA ALA A 302 11.74 -17.76 13.28
C ALA A 302 12.97 -17.69 14.19
N GLU A 303 14.16 -17.68 13.59
CA GLU A 303 15.42 -17.57 14.33
C GLU A 303 15.59 -16.18 14.97
N GLN A 304 15.22 -15.12 14.26
CA GLN A 304 15.28 -13.76 14.79
C GLN A 304 14.38 -13.60 16.02
N HIS A 305 13.11 -14.01 15.92
CA HIS A 305 12.20 -13.99 17.05
C HIS A 305 12.72 -14.88 18.18
N TYR A 306 13.23 -16.07 17.88
CA TYR A 306 13.82 -16.96 18.88
C TYR A 306 14.93 -16.29 19.70
N LEU A 307 15.86 -15.60 19.05
CA LEU A 307 16.94 -14.88 19.73
C LEU A 307 16.40 -13.74 20.61
N VAL A 308 15.44 -12.96 20.10
CA VAL A 308 14.84 -11.84 20.86
C VAL A 308 14.04 -12.36 22.06
N PHE A 309 13.24 -13.41 21.88
CA PHE A 309 12.52 -14.06 22.98
C PHE A 309 13.48 -14.62 24.02
N LYS A 310 14.51 -15.36 23.60
CA LYS A 310 15.48 -15.94 24.51
C LYS A 310 16.23 -14.91 25.34
N GLU A 311 16.59 -13.76 24.75
CA GLU A 311 17.23 -12.68 25.50
C GLU A 311 16.25 -12.01 26.47
N ARG A 312 15.03 -11.68 26.02
CA ARG A 312 13.99 -11.04 26.85
C ARG A 312 13.48 -11.93 27.97
N THR A 313 13.47 -13.25 27.81
CA THR A 313 13.00 -14.20 28.84
C THR A 313 14.13 -14.81 29.68
N LYS A 314 15.38 -14.36 29.51
CA LYS A 314 16.56 -14.95 30.16
C LYS A 314 16.48 -14.99 31.69
N ASN A 315 15.85 -13.99 32.30
CA ASN A 315 15.70 -13.86 33.75
C ASN A 315 14.41 -14.53 34.29
N PHE A 316 13.67 -15.22 33.43
CA PHE A 316 12.35 -15.77 33.75
C PHE A 316 12.33 -17.29 33.52
N PRO A 317 11.52 -18.04 34.29
CA PRO A 317 11.42 -19.49 34.18
C PRO A 317 10.52 -19.89 32.99
N ILE A 318 10.84 -19.43 31.78
CA ILE A 318 10.08 -19.69 30.56
C ILE A 318 11.01 -20.31 29.53
N GLU A 319 10.65 -21.51 29.07
CA GLU A 319 11.41 -22.24 28.06
C GLU A 319 10.92 -21.89 26.65
N VAL A 320 11.84 -21.32 25.85
CA VAL A 320 11.59 -20.93 24.45
C VAL A 320 12.37 -21.85 23.52
N GLU A 321 11.71 -22.39 22.51
CA GLU A 321 12.34 -23.22 21.47
C GLU A 321 11.95 -22.78 20.06
N VAL A 322 12.75 -23.19 19.07
CA VAL A 322 12.53 -22.86 17.66
C VAL A 322 12.42 -24.11 16.78
N LEU A 323 11.33 -24.22 16.03
CA LEU A 323 11.11 -25.24 15.00
C LEU A 323 11.34 -24.63 13.62
N SER A 324 12.59 -24.68 13.18
CA SER A 324 13.03 -24.13 11.91
C SER A 324 13.92 -25.13 11.15
N ARG A 325 14.19 -24.85 9.87
CA ARG A 325 15.12 -25.64 9.05
C ARG A 325 16.57 -25.56 9.55
N PHE A 326 16.91 -24.58 10.39
CA PHE A 326 18.23 -24.47 11.02
C PHE A 326 18.50 -25.57 12.05
N ARG A 327 17.44 -26.20 12.59
CA ARG A 327 17.58 -27.32 13.53
C ARG A 327 17.70 -28.64 12.79
N SER A 328 18.64 -29.47 13.24
CA SER A 328 18.80 -30.83 12.75
C SER A 328 17.55 -31.66 13.02
N VAL A 329 17.35 -32.73 12.24
CA VAL A 329 16.19 -33.63 12.40
C VAL A 329 16.16 -34.25 13.81
N LYS A 330 17.34 -34.48 14.41
CA LYS A 330 17.45 -35.01 15.78
C LYS A 330 16.96 -33.99 16.81
N GLU A 331 17.39 -32.73 16.70
CA GLU A 331 16.94 -31.66 17.58
C GLU A 331 15.45 -31.38 17.44
N GLN A 332 14.92 -31.34 16.20
CA GLN A 332 13.48 -31.14 15.98
C GLN A 332 12.65 -32.24 16.66
N LYS A 333 13.06 -33.51 16.54
CA LYS A 333 12.38 -34.62 17.21
C LYS A 333 12.40 -34.49 18.74
N GLU A 334 13.51 -33.99 19.30
CA GLU A 334 13.62 -33.78 20.74
C GLU A 334 12.72 -32.62 21.22
N ILE A 335 12.71 -31.50 20.48
CA ILE A 335 11.83 -30.36 20.76
C ILE A 335 10.36 -30.81 20.74
N LEU A 336 9.95 -31.61 19.75
CA LEU A 336 8.58 -32.13 19.67
C LEU A 336 8.19 -33.02 20.86
N LYS A 337 9.11 -33.87 21.34
CA LYS A 337 8.88 -34.67 22.55
C LYS A 337 8.72 -33.80 23.79
N ARG A 338 9.58 -32.79 23.95
CA ARG A 338 9.51 -31.84 25.08
C ARG A 338 8.23 -30.99 25.02
N LEU A 339 7.80 -30.59 23.82
CA LEU A 339 6.56 -29.86 23.58
C LEU A 339 5.35 -30.69 23.99
N GLN A 340 5.30 -31.96 23.59
CA GLN A 340 4.22 -32.89 23.97
C GLN A 340 4.20 -33.17 25.48
N ALA A 341 5.36 -33.18 26.13
CA ALA A 341 5.47 -33.31 27.58
C ALA A 341 5.09 -32.03 28.35
N GLY A 342 4.94 -30.88 27.68
CA GLY A 342 4.68 -29.57 28.29
C GLY A 342 5.90 -28.97 28.97
N ARG A 343 7.12 -29.28 28.49
CA ARG A 343 8.39 -28.70 28.99
C ARG A 343 8.88 -27.50 28.15
N VAL A 344 8.11 -27.13 27.13
CA VAL A 344 8.39 -25.98 26.26
C VAL A 344 7.16 -25.10 26.32
N ASP A 345 7.33 -23.86 26.77
CA ASP A 345 6.24 -22.92 26.95
C ASP A 345 5.96 -22.18 25.64
N ILE A 346 7.02 -21.67 25.00
CA ILE A 346 6.91 -20.91 23.74
C ILE A 346 7.64 -21.66 22.63
N VAL A 347 6.93 -21.98 21.55
CA VAL A 347 7.55 -22.51 20.34
C VAL A 347 7.36 -21.55 19.17
N ILE A 348 8.48 -21.14 18.59
CA ILE A 348 8.52 -20.25 17.43
C ILE A 348 8.84 -21.09 16.20
N GLY A 349 8.10 -20.91 15.10
CA GLY A 349 8.33 -21.74 13.94
C GLY A 349 7.59 -21.30 12.70
N THR A 350 7.96 -21.94 11.60
CA THR A 350 7.30 -21.70 10.31
C THR A 350 5.99 -22.51 10.20
N HIS A 351 5.49 -22.70 8.98
CA HIS A 351 4.41 -23.65 8.69
C HIS A 351 4.65 -25.07 9.24
N ARG A 352 5.88 -25.42 9.63
CA ARG A 352 6.18 -26.67 10.33
C ARG A 352 5.35 -26.88 11.60
N LEU A 353 4.95 -25.80 12.29
CA LEU A 353 4.13 -25.85 13.50
C LEU A 353 2.70 -26.36 13.24
N VAL A 354 2.20 -26.22 12.01
CA VAL A 354 0.88 -26.72 11.63
C VAL A 354 0.93 -28.11 11.01
N SER A 355 2.08 -28.78 11.01
CA SER A 355 2.15 -30.18 10.58
C SER A 355 1.36 -31.09 11.54
N PRO A 356 0.81 -32.23 11.06
CA PRO A 356 -0.03 -33.12 11.87
C PRO A 356 0.71 -33.85 13.00
N ASP A 357 2.03 -33.92 12.95
CA ASP A 357 2.88 -34.56 13.96
C ASP A 357 3.20 -33.65 15.16
N VAL A 358 2.87 -32.36 15.09
CA VAL A 358 3.08 -31.40 16.18
C VAL A 358 1.91 -31.47 17.15
N HIS A 359 2.18 -31.93 18.36
CA HIS A 359 1.19 -32.08 19.43
C HIS A 359 1.59 -31.23 20.63
N PHE A 360 0.68 -30.33 21.03
CA PHE A 360 0.80 -29.54 22.25
C PHE A 360 0.11 -30.29 23.40
N LYS A 361 0.62 -30.14 24.62
CA LYS A 361 -0.04 -30.60 25.84
C LYS A 361 -1.24 -29.72 26.18
N ASP A 362 -1.04 -28.40 26.14
CA ASP A 362 -2.06 -27.41 26.51
C ASP A 362 -1.77 -26.07 25.82
N LEU A 363 -2.26 -25.91 24.59
CA LEU A 363 -2.06 -24.70 23.78
C LEU A 363 -3.10 -23.63 24.17
N GLY A 364 -2.64 -22.45 24.61
CA GLY A 364 -3.51 -21.36 25.04
C GLY A 364 -3.44 -20.09 24.20
N LEU A 365 -2.38 -19.88 23.42
CA LEU A 365 -2.26 -18.70 22.54
C LEU A 365 -1.57 -19.07 21.22
N VAL A 366 -2.11 -18.56 20.12
CA VAL A 366 -1.51 -18.63 18.78
C VAL A 366 -1.23 -17.23 18.27
N ILE A 367 0.04 -16.94 18.01
CA ILE A 367 0.49 -15.69 17.41
C ILE A 367 0.84 -15.96 15.96
N ILE A 368 0.27 -15.19 15.03
CA ILE A 368 0.48 -15.35 13.59
C ILE A 368 1.04 -14.05 13.03
N ASP A 369 2.28 -14.05 12.56
CA ASP A 369 2.87 -12.90 11.88
C ASP A 369 2.75 -13.04 10.36
N GLU A 370 2.32 -11.96 9.69
CA GLU A 370 2.15 -11.86 8.24
C GLU A 370 1.29 -13.00 7.63
N GLU A 371 0.06 -13.17 8.14
CA GLU A 371 -0.91 -14.22 7.77
C GLU A 371 -1.09 -14.42 6.24
N GLN A 372 -0.96 -13.35 5.44
CA GLN A 372 -1.08 -13.40 3.98
C GLN A 372 -0.12 -14.38 3.32
N ARG A 373 1.07 -14.61 3.89
CA ARG A 373 2.11 -15.45 3.28
C ARG A 373 1.86 -16.96 3.49
N PHE A 374 0.82 -17.34 4.25
CA PHE A 374 0.46 -18.75 4.46
C PHE A 374 -0.47 -19.27 3.35
N GLY A 375 -0.19 -20.49 2.88
CA GLY A 375 -1.00 -21.20 1.88
C GLY A 375 -2.39 -21.61 2.39
N VAL A 376 -3.28 -21.97 1.46
CA VAL A 376 -4.69 -22.29 1.73
C VAL A 376 -4.84 -23.46 2.73
N ALA A 377 -4.07 -24.54 2.57
CA ALA A 377 -4.12 -25.70 3.46
C ALA A 377 -3.71 -25.36 4.91
N HIS A 378 -2.75 -24.46 5.09
CA HIS A 378 -2.34 -23.99 6.42
C HIS A 378 -3.44 -23.12 7.05
N LYS A 379 -4.09 -22.27 6.25
CA LYS A 379 -5.20 -21.40 6.70
C LYS A 379 -6.40 -22.20 7.20
N GLU A 380 -6.75 -23.32 6.56
CA GLU A 380 -7.83 -24.20 7.04
C GLU A 380 -7.53 -24.81 8.43
N LYS A 381 -6.28 -25.22 8.68
CA LYS A 381 -5.91 -25.72 10.01
C LYS A 381 -5.86 -24.61 11.06
N LEU A 382 -5.42 -23.41 10.68
CA LEU A 382 -5.45 -22.22 11.54
C LEU A 382 -6.89 -21.80 11.89
N LYS A 383 -7.87 -21.98 10.98
CA LYS A 383 -9.28 -21.74 11.28
C LYS A 383 -9.79 -22.64 12.41
N LYS A 384 -9.43 -23.93 12.42
CA LYS A 384 -9.80 -24.85 13.50
C LYS A 384 -9.18 -24.44 14.84
N LEU A 385 -7.92 -23.97 14.83
CA LEU A 385 -7.27 -23.47 16.04
C LEU A 385 -7.92 -22.18 16.57
N ARG A 386 -8.39 -21.30 15.68
CA ARG A 386 -9.13 -20.07 16.03
C ARG A 386 -10.47 -20.32 16.72
N GLU A 387 -11.06 -21.51 16.58
CA GLU A 387 -12.32 -21.84 17.25
C GLU A 387 -12.11 -22.12 18.75
N LEU A 388 -10.92 -22.56 19.15
CA LEU A 388 -10.66 -23.12 20.48
C LEU A 388 -9.66 -22.30 21.32
N VAL A 389 -8.79 -21.52 20.69
CA VAL A 389 -7.63 -20.89 21.32
C VAL A 389 -7.60 -19.40 21.00
N ASP A 390 -7.05 -18.59 21.89
CA ASP A 390 -6.77 -17.19 21.65
C ASP A 390 -5.84 -17.01 20.46
N VAL A 391 -6.18 -16.09 19.55
CA VAL A 391 -5.39 -15.81 18.35
C VAL A 391 -5.09 -14.32 18.24
N LEU A 392 -3.79 -14.02 18.17
CA LEU A 392 -3.26 -12.69 17.86
C LEU A 392 -2.60 -12.72 16.48
N THR A 393 -3.08 -11.91 15.55
CA THR A 393 -2.49 -11.80 14.21
C THR A 393 -1.78 -10.45 14.05
N LEU A 394 -0.55 -10.47 13.58
CA LEU A 394 0.28 -9.29 13.33
C LEU A 394 0.37 -9.04 11.83
N THR A 395 0.23 -7.79 11.42
CA THR A 395 0.45 -7.41 10.02
C THR A 395 1.06 -6.03 9.89
N ALA A 396 1.99 -5.88 8.94
CA ALA A 396 2.53 -4.58 8.54
C ALA A 396 1.54 -3.74 7.73
N THR A 397 0.77 -4.40 6.87
CA THR A 397 -0.22 -3.78 5.99
C THR A 397 -1.54 -4.51 6.19
N PRO A 398 -2.59 -3.84 6.66
CA PRO A 398 -3.85 -4.50 6.87
C PRO A 398 -4.39 -4.94 5.51
N ILE A 399 -4.49 -6.25 5.32
CA ILE A 399 -5.07 -6.82 4.10
C ILE A 399 -6.51 -6.30 4.01
N PRO A 400 -6.99 -5.80 2.88
CA PRO A 400 -8.32 -5.20 2.77
C PRO A 400 -9.46 -6.09 3.31
N ARG A 401 -9.38 -7.42 3.12
CA ARG A 401 -10.34 -8.38 3.71
C ARG A 401 -10.28 -8.45 5.23
N THR A 402 -9.09 -8.44 5.81
CA THR A 402 -8.90 -8.55 7.27
C THR A 402 -9.23 -7.23 7.96
N LEU A 403 -8.82 -6.11 7.36
CA LEU A 403 -9.24 -4.77 7.74
C LEU A 403 -10.77 -4.68 7.77
N TYR A 404 -11.41 -5.23 6.74
CA TYR A 404 -12.84 -5.20 6.59
C TYR A 404 -13.60 -6.09 7.59
N LEU A 405 -13.14 -7.33 7.84
CA LEU A 405 -13.70 -8.18 8.90
C LEU A 405 -13.63 -7.50 10.27
N SER A 406 -12.56 -6.75 10.50
CA SER A 406 -12.45 -5.92 11.70
C SER A 406 -13.43 -4.76 11.72
N LEU A 407 -13.62 -4.06 10.59
CA LEU A 407 -14.57 -2.94 10.47
C LEU A 407 -16.05 -3.35 10.59
N VAL A 408 -16.38 -4.63 10.38
CA VAL A 408 -17.74 -5.19 10.55
C VAL A 408 -17.94 -5.73 11.99
N GLY A 409 -16.93 -5.59 12.87
CA GLY A 409 -16.98 -6.08 14.24
C GLY A 409 -16.94 -7.62 14.33
N ALA A 410 -16.49 -8.28 13.27
CA ALA A 410 -16.27 -9.73 13.27
C ALA A 410 -14.94 -10.10 13.97
N ARG A 411 -13.97 -9.16 13.97
CA ARG A 411 -12.62 -9.31 14.50
C ARG A 411 -12.17 -8.04 15.22
N ASP A 412 -11.58 -8.15 16.40
CA ASP A 412 -11.09 -6.98 17.13
C ASP A 412 -9.82 -6.43 16.45
N LEU A 413 -9.65 -5.10 16.39
CA LEU A 413 -8.53 -4.43 15.70
C LEU A 413 -7.86 -3.41 16.61
N SER A 414 -6.54 -3.52 16.71
CA SER A 414 -5.68 -2.48 17.28
C SER A 414 -4.77 -1.93 16.20
N ILE A 415 -4.70 -0.60 16.08
CA ILE A 415 -3.88 0.09 15.10
C ILE A 415 -2.75 0.84 15.82
N LEU A 416 -1.51 0.60 15.40
CA LEU A 416 -0.32 1.34 15.81
C LEU A 416 0.03 2.35 14.72
N ASN A 417 -0.25 3.63 14.96
CA ASN A 417 0.02 4.73 14.02
C ASN A 417 1.20 5.59 14.46
N THR A 418 1.48 5.63 15.76
CA THR A 418 2.53 6.46 16.33
C THR A 418 3.89 5.77 16.16
N PRO A 419 4.83 6.31 15.36
CA PRO A 419 6.17 5.76 15.28
C PRO A 419 6.95 5.99 16.58
N PRO A 420 7.91 5.11 16.92
CA PRO A 420 8.86 5.37 18.00
C PRO A 420 9.69 6.64 17.75
N ARG A 421 9.99 7.42 18.81
CA ARG A 421 10.69 8.72 18.75
C ARG A 421 12.07 8.71 18.09
N THR A 422 12.69 7.53 17.92
CA THR A 422 14.03 7.37 17.33
C THR A 422 14.02 7.20 15.82
N ARG A 423 12.85 7.12 15.18
CA ARG A 423 12.74 6.76 13.76
C ARG A 423 12.58 7.97 12.85
N LEU A 424 13.41 8.03 11.81
CA LEU A 424 13.29 8.98 10.71
C LEU A 424 12.50 8.34 9.55
N ALA A 425 11.75 9.16 8.82
CA ALA A 425 11.09 8.73 7.59
C ALA A 425 12.12 8.34 6.53
N VAL A 426 11.85 7.31 5.72
CA VAL A 426 12.78 6.88 4.66
C VAL A 426 12.62 7.83 3.46
N GLU A 427 13.71 8.49 3.07
CA GLU A 427 13.73 9.32 1.87
C GLU A 427 13.63 8.42 0.64
N THR A 428 12.57 8.62 -0.15
CA THR A 428 12.27 7.78 -1.31
C THR A 428 12.39 8.62 -2.57
N GLU A 429 13.20 8.18 -3.53
CA GLU A 429 13.41 8.86 -4.80
C GLU A 429 13.18 7.88 -5.96
N VAL A 430 12.41 8.30 -6.96
CA VAL A 430 12.24 7.55 -8.21
C VAL A 430 13.31 8.02 -9.21
N ILE A 431 14.20 7.12 -9.63
CA ILE A 431 15.30 7.42 -10.53
C ILE A 431 15.29 6.53 -11.76
N GLU A 432 15.80 7.05 -12.88
CA GLU A 432 16.11 6.20 -14.02
C GLU A 432 17.37 5.36 -13.76
N PHE A 433 17.46 4.21 -14.43
CA PHE A 433 18.59 3.30 -14.31
C PHE A 433 19.88 3.99 -14.77
N ASP A 434 20.72 4.37 -13.82
CA ASP A 434 21.99 5.04 -14.05
C ASP A 434 23.09 4.44 -13.18
N ASP A 435 24.10 3.85 -13.82
CA ASP A 435 25.24 3.22 -13.15
C ASP A 435 25.96 4.18 -12.18
N ARG A 436 26.04 5.48 -12.51
CA ARG A 436 26.70 6.47 -11.65
C ARG A 436 25.92 6.71 -10.37
N LYS A 437 24.60 6.93 -10.48
CA LYS A 437 23.73 7.13 -9.32
C LYS A 437 23.67 5.89 -8.43
N ILE A 438 23.59 4.70 -9.02
CA ILE A 438 23.60 3.43 -8.28
C ILE A 438 24.92 3.27 -7.52
N ALA A 439 26.05 3.53 -8.18
CA ALA A 439 27.37 3.44 -7.55
C ALA A 439 27.54 4.45 -6.41
N GLU A 440 27.08 5.68 -6.59
CA GLU A 440 27.08 6.73 -5.57
C GLU A 440 26.23 6.36 -4.36
N ALA A 441 25.00 5.87 -4.59
CA ALA A 441 24.10 5.42 -3.53
C ALA A 441 24.72 4.29 -2.69
N ILE A 442 25.37 3.31 -3.34
CA ILE A 442 26.04 2.21 -2.63
C ILE A 442 27.24 2.74 -1.85
N ARG A 443 28.15 3.52 -2.48
CA ARG A 443 29.34 4.07 -1.81
C ARG A 443 28.98 4.92 -0.60
N ARG A 444 27.97 5.79 -0.74
CA ARG A 444 27.47 6.65 0.35
C ARG A 444 27.08 5.84 1.59
N GLU A 445 26.48 4.67 1.42
CA GLU A 445 26.10 3.81 2.55
C GLU A 445 27.33 3.10 3.15
N LEU A 446 28.26 2.65 2.31
CA LEU A 446 29.50 1.99 2.75
C LEU A 446 30.43 2.94 3.51
N ASP A 447 30.54 4.19 3.07
CA ASP A 447 31.29 5.24 3.77
C ASP A 447 30.72 5.52 5.17
N ARG A 448 29.45 5.17 5.39
CA ARG A 448 28.77 5.25 6.69
C ARG A 448 28.84 3.94 7.48
N GLU A 449 29.63 2.95 7.02
CA GLU A 449 29.70 1.60 7.60
C GLU A 449 28.33 0.87 7.63
N GLY A 450 27.44 1.21 6.70
CA GLY A 450 26.14 0.57 6.52
C GLY A 450 26.18 -0.57 5.51
N GLN A 451 25.05 -1.28 5.38
CA GLN A 451 24.85 -2.32 4.37
C GLN A 451 23.73 -1.93 3.41
N VAL A 452 23.77 -2.46 2.18
CA VAL A 452 22.83 -2.11 1.12
C VAL A 452 22.00 -3.32 0.69
N TYR A 453 20.71 -3.10 0.48
CA TYR A 453 19.85 -4.03 -0.25
C TYR A 453 19.73 -3.63 -1.70
N PHE A 454 20.03 -4.54 -2.62
CA PHE A 454 19.74 -4.38 -4.05
C PHE A 454 18.69 -5.40 -4.48
N VAL A 455 17.45 -4.95 -4.69
CA VAL A 455 16.33 -5.82 -5.05
C VAL A 455 16.23 -5.94 -6.57
N HIS A 456 16.31 -7.16 -7.08
CA HIS A 456 16.06 -7.50 -8.47
C HIS A 456 15.16 -8.73 -8.55
N ASN A 457 13.88 -8.53 -8.84
CA ASN A 457 12.87 -9.60 -8.80
C ASN A 457 12.84 -10.46 -10.07
N ARG A 458 14.00 -10.97 -10.49
CA ARG A 458 14.12 -11.92 -11.61
C ARG A 458 15.38 -12.77 -11.47
N ILE A 459 15.19 -14.08 -11.26
CA ILE A 459 16.28 -15.01 -10.98
C ILE A 459 17.19 -15.17 -12.21
N ASP A 460 16.62 -15.33 -13.41
CA ASP A 460 17.38 -15.56 -14.65
C ASP A 460 18.41 -14.45 -14.96
N SER A 461 18.15 -13.23 -14.49
CA SER A 461 19.01 -12.07 -14.73
C SER A 461 19.78 -11.59 -13.49
N ILE A 462 19.56 -12.19 -12.31
CA ILE A 462 20.19 -11.73 -11.06
C ILE A 462 21.72 -11.85 -11.11
N GLU A 463 22.24 -12.91 -11.74
CA GLU A 463 23.69 -13.10 -11.89
C GLU A 463 24.30 -12.06 -12.84
N ARG A 464 23.56 -11.63 -13.87
CA ARG A 464 24.03 -10.58 -14.79
C ARG A 464 24.11 -9.25 -14.07
N VAL A 465 23.11 -8.93 -13.24
CA VAL A 465 23.10 -7.75 -12.40
C VAL A 465 24.26 -7.79 -11.39
N TRP A 466 24.52 -8.95 -10.77
CA TRP A 466 25.67 -9.13 -9.89
C TRP A 466 27.00 -8.84 -10.58
N LYS A 467 27.24 -9.43 -11.76
CA LYS A 467 28.47 -9.18 -12.55
C LYS A 467 28.62 -7.71 -12.95
N HIS A 468 27.50 -7.08 -13.35
CA HIS A 468 27.47 -5.66 -13.70
C HIS A 468 27.84 -4.77 -12.50
N LEU A 469 27.21 -4.99 -11.34
CA LEU A 469 27.52 -4.24 -10.12
C LEU A 469 28.96 -4.47 -9.64
N GLN A 470 29.48 -5.69 -9.76
CA GLN A 470 30.87 -6.00 -9.43
C GLN A 470 31.86 -5.27 -10.35
N THR A 471 31.50 -5.04 -11.61
CA THR A 471 32.31 -4.28 -12.57
C THR A 471 32.33 -2.79 -12.21
N ILE A 472 31.20 -2.23 -11.77
CA ILE A 472 31.08 -0.82 -11.39
C ILE A 472 31.72 -0.55 -10.01
N LEU A 473 31.70 -1.55 -9.11
CA LEU A 473 32.13 -1.46 -7.72
C LEU A 473 33.02 -2.66 -7.33
N PRO A 474 34.27 -2.75 -7.84
CA PRO A 474 35.14 -3.90 -7.61
C PRO A 474 35.58 -4.10 -6.14
N GLY A 475 35.49 -3.05 -5.31
CA GLY A 475 35.88 -3.11 -3.88
C GLY A 475 34.76 -3.53 -2.93
N VAL A 476 33.55 -3.80 -3.42
CA VAL A 476 32.38 -4.10 -2.57
C VAL A 476 32.14 -5.61 -2.48
N ARG A 477 31.88 -6.11 -1.27
CA ARG A 477 31.58 -7.53 -1.05
C ARG A 477 30.10 -7.80 -1.34
N PHE A 478 29.80 -8.39 -2.49
CA PHE A 478 28.44 -8.72 -2.89
C PHE A 478 28.03 -10.13 -2.49
N GLY A 479 26.77 -10.30 -2.12
CA GLY A 479 26.12 -11.60 -1.92
C GLY A 479 24.82 -11.70 -2.72
N VAL A 480 24.45 -12.90 -3.15
CA VAL A 480 23.23 -13.14 -3.94
C VAL A 480 22.27 -14.06 -3.17
N ALA A 481 21.02 -13.64 -3.03
CA ALA A 481 19.96 -14.38 -2.33
C ALA A 481 18.65 -14.45 -3.15
N HIS A 482 18.28 -15.63 -3.65
CA HIS A 482 17.05 -15.84 -4.43
C HIS A 482 16.25 -17.07 -3.99
N GLY A 483 14.93 -17.06 -4.24
CA GLY A 483 13.98 -18.04 -3.67
C GLY A 483 14.16 -19.49 -4.14
N GLN A 484 14.85 -19.68 -5.27
CA GLN A 484 15.18 -21.01 -5.79
C GLN A 484 16.46 -21.60 -5.19
N MET A 485 17.20 -20.85 -4.38
CA MET A 485 18.34 -21.40 -3.66
C MET A 485 17.87 -22.50 -2.71
N GLY A 486 18.65 -23.59 -2.63
CA GLY A 486 18.48 -24.56 -1.55
C GLY A 486 18.53 -23.84 -0.20
N SER A 487 17.84 -24.37 0.81
CA SER A 487 17.77 -23.72 2.12
C SER A 487 19.16 -23.46 2.69
N ARG A 488 20.06 -24.45 2.71
CA ARG A 488 21.43 -24.31 3.22
C ARG A 488 22.27 -23.20 2.55
N PRO A 489 22.33 -23.07 1.20
CA PRO A 489 22.98 -21.92 0.56
C PRO A 489 22.40 -20.57 0.94
N LEU A 490 21.07 -20.42 0.93
CA LEU A 490 20.41 -19.16 1.29
C LEU A 490 20.73 -18.78 2.73
N GLU A 491 20.63 -19.76 3.63
CA GLU A 491 20.96 -19.64 5.04
C GLU A 491 22.40 -19.16 5.26
N LYS A 492 23.38 -19.73 4.53
CA LYS A 492 24.78 -19.33 4.61
C LYS A 492 24.97 -17.86 4.20
N VAL A 493 24.43 -17.46 3.06
CA VAL A 493 24.54 -16.07 2.55
C VAL A 493 23.90 -15.08 3.53
N MET A 494 22.73 -15.42 4.07
CA MET A 494 22.07 -14.58 5.07
C MET A 494 22.88 -14.43 6.35
N ARG A 495 23.52 -15.50 6.83
CA ARG A 495 24.41 -15.45 7.99
C ARG A 495 25.63 -14.59 7.72
N GLU A 496 26.24 -14.70 6.55
CA GLU A 496 27.38 -13.89 6.14
C GLU A 496 27.02 -12.40 6.01
N PHE A 497 25.81 -12.09 5.55
CA PHE A 497 25.30 -10.72 5.54
C PHE A 497 25.10 -10.18 6.96
N LEU A 498 24.51 -10.96 7.87
CA LEU A 498 24.38 -10.62 9.29
C LEU A 498 25.74 -10.35 9.97
N GLU A 499 26.73 -11.20 9.69
CA GLU A 499 28.10 -11.10 10.22
C GLU A 499 28.94 -9.96 9.57
N ARG A 500 28.33 -9.08 8.76
CA ARG A 500 29.00 -8.01 8.01
C ARG A 500 30.14 -8.50 7.10
N LYS A 501 30.04 -9.74 6.61
CA LYS A 501 30.96 -10.29 5.58
C LYS A 501 30.54 -9.91 4.16
N ILE A 502 29.28 -9.54 3.99
CA ILE A 502 28.70 -9.05 2.74
C ILE A 502 28.23 -7.60 2.98
N ASP A 503 28.61 -6.70 2.10
CA ASP A 503 28.28 -5.28 2.15
C ASP A 503 26.97 -4.97 1.42
N CYS A 504 26.78 -5.59 0.25
CA CYS A 504 25.60 -5.40 -0.59
C CYS A 504 24.94 -6.74 -0.91
N LEU A 505 23.70 -6.91 -0.45
CA LEU A 505 22.90 -8.12 -0.72
C LEU A 505 22.00 -7.89 -1.92
N ILE A 506 22.31 -8.59 -3.02
CA ILE A 506 21.47 -8.65 -4.20
C ILE A 506 20.42 -9.73 -3.99
N SER A 507 19.15 -9.36 -3.97
CA SER A 507 18.08 -10.30 -3.64
C SER A 507 16.84 -10.14 -4.49
N THR A 508 16.05 -11.22 -4.55
CA THR A 508 14.66 -11.16 -5.02
C THR A 508 13.76 -10.65 -3.87
N ASN A 509 12.44 -10.77 -4.01
CA ASN A 509 11.47 -10.39 -2.96
C ASN A 509 11.58 -11.21 -1.65
N ILE A 510 12.60 -12.05 -1.46
CA ILE A 510 12.80 -12.77 -0.19
C ILE A 510 12.91 -11.78 0.99
N ILE A 511 13.52 -10.61 0.79
CA ILE A 511 13.65 -9.61 1.85
C ILE A 511 12.30 -9.04 2.30
N GLU A 512 11.27 -9.10 1.45
CA GLU A 512 9.89 -8.73 1.77
C GLU A 512 9.35 -9.59 2.92
N SER A 513 9.78 -10.86 2.98
CA SER A 513 9.26 -11.90 3.87
C SER A 513 9.91 -11.98 5.26
N GLY A 514 10.43 -10.85 5.77
CA GLY A 514 10.72 -10.74 7.19
C GLY A 514 12.17 -10.57 7.59
N ILE A 515 13.06 -10.29 6.66
CA ILE A 515 14.47 -10.10 7.03
C ILE A 515 14.61 -8.67 7.56
N ASP A 516 14.54 -8.50 8.88
CA ASP A 516 14.83 -7.25 9.55
C ASP A 516 16.33 -7.16 9.84
N MET A 517 17.01 -6.24 9.16
CA MET A 517 18.45 -6.01 9.36
C MET A 517 18.68 -4.58 9.82
N PRO A 518 18.99 -4.36 11.10
CA PRO A 518 19.17 -3.01 11.63
C PRO A 518 20.34 -2.25 10.99
N ASN A 519 21.30 -2.95 10.39
CA ASN A 519 22.47 -2.36 9.74
C ASN A 519 22.22 -1.89 8.30
N ALA A 520 21.11 -2.27 7.66
CA ALA A 520 20.81 -1.88 6.29
C ALA A 520 19.96 -0.60 6.26
N ASN A 521 20.52 0.51 5.79
CA ASN A 521 19.79 1.79 5.70
C ASN A 521 19.54 2.27 4.28
N THR A 522 20.12 1.63 3.28
CA THR A 522 19.87 1.96 1.88
C THR A 522 19.28 0.75 1.15
N ILE A 523 18.14 0.95 0.50
CA ILE A 523 17.51 -0.04 -0.38
C ILE A 523 17.42 0.52 -1.80
N ILE A 524 17.80 -0.29 -2.76
CA ILE A 524 17.76 0.01 -4.18
C ILE A 524 16.85 -1.03 -4.83
N ILE A 525 15.72 -0.60 -5.39
CA ILE A 525 14.73 -1.49 -6.01
C ILE A 525 14.84 -1.35 -7.52
N ASN A 526 15.49 -2.32 -8.16
CA ASN A 526 15.57 -2.39 -9.61
C ASN A 526 14.23 -2.84 -10.21
N ARG A 527 13.82 -2.21 -11.31
CA ARG A 527 12.53 -2.45 -11.98
C ARG A 527 11.35 -2.19 -11.05
N ALA A 528 11.37 -1.08 -10.32
CA ALA A 528 10.29 -0.67 -9.42
C ALA A 528 8.93 -0.58 -10.14
N ASP A 529 8.93 -0.32 -11.45
CA ASP A 529 7.76 -0.34 -12.35
C ASP A 529 6.94 -1.65 -12.27
N ARG A 530 7.59 -2.76 -11.95
CA ARG A 530 6.97 -4.10 -11.92
C ARG A 530 6.45 -4.52 -10.55
N PHE A 531 6.68 -3.74 -9.50
CA PHE A 531 6.23 -4.07 -8.16
C PHE A 531 4.85 -3.47 -7.89
N GLY A 532 4.05 -4.16 -7.08
CA GLY A 532 2.84 -3.54 -6.55
C GLY A 532 3.15 -2.56 -5.42
N LEU A 533 2.22 -1.65 -5.13
CA LEU A 533 2.44 -0.56 -4.18
C LEU A 533 2.66 -1.09 -2.75
N ALA A 534 1.87 -2.07 -2.30
CA ALA A 534 2.10 -2.75 -1.02
C ALA A 534 3.49 -3.42 -0.94
N ASP A 535 3.99 -4.01 -2.04
CA ASP A 535 5.28 -4.70 -2.07
C ASP A 535 6.42 -3.67 -1.93
N LEU A 536 6.34 -2.57 -2.68
CA LEU A 536 7.27 -1.44 -2.58
C LEU A 536 7.29 -0.87 -1.16
N TYR A 537 6.12 -0.69 -0.55
CA TYR A 537 6.00 -0.19 0.81
C TYR A 537 6.64 -1.13 1.84
N GLN A 538 6.40 -2.44 1.71
CA GLN A 538 7.01 -3.45 2.59
C GLN A 538 8.53 -3.49 2.43
N LEU A 539 9.04 -3.43 1.19
CA LEU A 539 10.48 -3.38 0.90
C LEU A 539 11.11 -2.11 1.49
N ARG A 540 10.48 -0.95 1.29
CA ARG A 540 10.92 0.32 1.89
C ARG A 540 10.99 0.25 3.41
N GLY A 541 10.00 -0.39 4.05
CA GLY A 541 9.96 -0.60 5.50
C GLY A 541 11.05 -1.52 6.06
N ARG A 542 11.89 -2.14 5.22
CA ARG A 542 13.03 -2.97 5.65
C ARG A 542 14.28 -2.16 5.97
N VAL A 543 14.35 -0.89 5.60
CA VAL A 543 15.47 0.01 5.92
C VAL A 543 15.09 1.08 6.95
N GLY A 544 16.08 1.74 7.52
CA GLY A 544 15.87 2.84 8.49
C GLY A 544 15.57 2.35 9.90
N ARG A 545 16.30 1.32 10.34
CA ARG A 545 16.22 0.74 11.69
C ARG A 545 17.52 0.85 12.47
N PHE A 546 18.45 1.68 11.98
CA PHE A 546 19.72 1.90 12.65
C PHE A 546 19.53 2.53 14.03
N VAL A 547 20.30 2.07 15.01
CA VAL A 547 20.20 2.50 16.41
C VAL A 547 20.70 3.94 16.61
N GLY A 548 21.53 4.45 15.70
CA GLY A 548 21.84 5.88 15.59
C GLY A 548 20.87 6.58 14.64
N LYS A 549 20.42 7.80 14.98
CA LYS A 549 19.57 8.68 14.15
C LYS A 549 20.19 8.95 12.76
N ARG A 550 20.15 7.96 11.88
CA ARG A 550 20.72 8.01 10.53
C ARG A 550 19.56 7.96 9.53
N GLN A 551 19.61 8.89 8.59
CA GLN A 551 18.65 8.95 7.49
C GLN A 551 18.81 7.72 6.59
N ALA A 552 17.70 7.08 6.26
CA ALA A 552 17.63 5.94 5.35
C ALA A 552 17.10 6.35 3.98
N TYR A 553 17.54 5.63 2.95
CA TYR A 553 17.26 5.96 1.55
C TYR A 553 16.64 4.77 0.82
N ALA A 554 15.64 5.05 -0.01
CA ALA A 554 15.00 4.10 -0.91
C ALA A 554 15.03 4.63 -2.35
N TYR A 555 15.83 3.98 -3.19
CA TYR A 555 15.95 4.33 -4.62
C TYR A 555 15.08 3.38 -5.45
N LEU A 556 14.03 3.91 -6.07
CA LEU A 556 13.11 3.18 -6.93
C LEU A 556 13.56 3.34 -8.38
N ILE A 557 14.20 2.32 -8.95
CA ILE A 557 14.80 2.40 -10.28
C ILE A 557 13.81 1.96 -11.36
N VAL A 558 13.60 2.84 -12.34
CA VAL A 558 12.89 2.55 -13.59
C VAL A 558 13.87 2.48 -14.77
N PRO A 559 13.59 1.71 -15.84
CA PRO A 559 14.49 1.66 -16.98
C PRO A 559 14.57 3.02 -17.70
N ARG A 560 15.74 3.39 -18.23
CA ARG A 560 15.93 4.63 -19.01
C ARG A 560 15.00 4.66 -20.22
N ASN A 561 14.41 5.83 -20.47
CA ASN A 561 13.51 6.08 -21.62
C ASN A 561 12.31 5.10 -21.69
N TRP A 562 11.92 4.51 -20.56
CA TRP A 562 10.83 3.54 -20.53
C TRP A 562 9.48 4.25 -20.42
N VAL A 563 8.56 3.93 -21.33
CA VAL A 563 7.16 4.39 -21.21
C VAL A 563 6.46 3.55 -20.16
N MET A 564 6.20 4.15 -19.01
CA MET A 564 5.46 3.51 -17.92
C MET A 564 3.98 3.41 -18.26
N THR A 565 3.33 2.36 -17.76
CA THR A 565 1.86 2.30 -17.73
C THR A 565 1.34 3.33 -16.72
N ILE A 566 0.15 3.90 -16.98
CA ILE A 566 -0.52 4.85 -16.08
C ILE A 566 -0.60 4.32 -14.63
N ASP A 567 -0.88 3.02 -14.46
CA ASP A 567 -0.98 2.42 -13.13
C ASP A 567 0.39 2.36 -12.42
N ALA A 568 1.47 2.07 -13.15
CA ALA A 568 2.82 2.06 -12.58
C ALA A 568 3.27 3.46 -12.16
N GLU A 569 2.97 4.47 -12.98
CA GLU A 569 3.25 5.87 -12.67
C GLU A 569 2.50 6.33 -11.41
N LYS A 570 1.18 6.07 -11.34
CA LYS A 570 0.36 6.36 -10.15
C LYS A 570 0.86 5.65 -8.89
N ARG A 571 1.35 4.41 -9.00
CA ARG A 571 1.95 3.68 -7.86
C ARG A 571 3.25 4.31 -7.39
N LEU A 572 4.14 4.65 -8.31
CA LEU A 572 5.44 5.25 -7.99
C LEU A 572 5.28 6.67 -7.40
N GLU A 573 4.35 7.44 -7.94
CA GLU A 573 4.00 8.74 -7.38
C GLU A 573 3.35 8.61 -6.00
N ALA A 574 2.47 7.61 -5.80
CA ALA A 574 1.87 7.36 -4.49
C ALA A 574 2.93 7.01 -3.42
N ILE A 575 3.87 6.12 -3.72
CA ILE A 575 4.91 5.73 -2.73
C ILE A 575 5.87 6.89 -2.41
N GLU A 576 6.12 7.78 -3.36
CA GLU A 576 6.93 9.00 -3.19
C GLU A 576 6.19 10.07 -2.35
N ARG A 577 4.87 10.21 -2.53
CA ARG A 577 4.03 11.11 -1.71
C ARG A 577 3.80 10.59 -0.29
N PHE A 578 3.65 9.28 -0.11
CA PHE A 578 3.41 8.64 1.20
C PHE A 578 4.70 8.29 1.94
N THR A 579 5.60 9.26 2.10
CA THR A 579 6.90 9.10 2.81
C THR A 579 6.79 9.14 4.33
N GLU A 580 5.72 9.68 4.89
CA GLU A 580 5.51 9.77 6.34
C GLU A 580 5.36 8.39 7.02
N LEU A 581 5.90 8.29 8.24
CA LEU A 581 5.71 7.14 9.12
C LEU A 581 4.23 7.07 9.55
N GLY A 582 3.62 5.88 9.49
CA GLY A 582 2.18 5.69 9.76
C GLY A 582 1.32 5.70 8.50
N ALA A 583 1.93 5.88 7.31
CA ALA A 583 1.22 5.87 6.04
C ALA A 583 0.75 4.48 5.59
N GLY A 584 1.13 3.38 6.26
CA GLY A 584 0.83 2.02 5.79
C GLY A 584 -0.66 1.73 5.62
N PHE A 585 -1.50 2.33 6.46
CA PHE A 585 -2.96 2.28 6.28
C PHE A 585 -3.41 3.01 5.02
N LYS A 586 -2.95 4.25 4.79
CA LYS A 586 -3.26 5.04 3.59
C LYS A 586 -2.76 4.35 2.32
N VAL A 587 -1.58 3.73 2.40
CA VAL A 587 -0.97 2.97 1.30
C VAL A 587 -1.73 1.68 1.02
N ALA A 588 -2.21 0.97 2.04
CA ALA A 588 -3.05 -0.22 1.84
C ALA A 588 -4.41 0.14 1.19
N MET A 589 -5.01 1.27 1.58
CA MET A 589 -6.21 1.79 0.93
C MET A 589 -5.93 2.19 -0.53
N LYS A 590 -4.82 2.87 -0.80
CA LYS A 590 -4.43 3.23 -2.18
C LYS A 590 -4.06 2.01 -3.02
N ASP A 591 -3.41 1.00 -2.44
CA ASP A 591 -3.09 -0.26 -3.12
C ASP A 591 -4.37 -1.04 -3.47
N LEU A 592 -5.38 -1.02 -2.60
CA LEU A 592 -6.72 -1.52 -2.90
C LEU A 592 -7.40 -0.73 -4.03
N GLU A 593 -7.30 0.59 -4.02
CA GLU A 593 -7.82 1.44 -5.11
C GLU A 593 -7.16 1.12 -6.45
N ILE A 594 -5.85 0.90 -6.45
CA ILE A 594 -5.04 0.71 -7.66
C ILE A 594 -5.15 -0.73 -8.18
N ARG A 595 -5.01 -1.75 -7.32
CA ARG A 595 -5.09 -3.17 -7.73
C ARG A 595 -6.53 -3.67 -7.87
N GLY A 596 -7.48 -2.99 -7.21
CA GLY A 596 -8.85 -3.45 -7.12
C GLY A 596 -9.06 -4.61 -6.13
N ALA A 597 -10.31 -4.82 -5.70
CA ALA A 597 -10.65 -5.75 -4.60
C ALA A 597 -10.55 -7.25 -4.95
N GLY A 598 -10.32 -7.59 -6.22
CA GLY A 598 -10.59 -8.93 -6.74
C GLY A 598 -9.61 -10.05 -6.37
N ASN A 599 -8.41 -9.72 -5.89
CA ASN A 599 -7.45 -10.72 -5.38
C ASN A 599 -7.56 -10.94 -3.86
N VAL A 600 -8.32 -10.11 -3.16
CA VAL A 600 -8.32 -10.05 -1.69
C VAL A 600 -9.49 -10.82 -1.08
N LEU A 601 -10.60 -10.90 -1.82
CA LEU A 601 -11.78 -11.68 -1.49
C LEU A 601 -11.80 -12.85 -2.49
N GLY A 602 -12.07 -14.07 -2.02
CA GLY A 602 -11.93 -15.28 -2.85
C GLY A 602 -12.64 -15.16 -4.20
N HIS A 603 -12.22 -15.96 -5.19
CA HIS A 603 -12.61 -15.83 -6.60
C HIS A 603 -14.11 -15.60 -6.88
N GLU A 604 -14.99 -16.15 -6.04
CA GLU A 604 -16.45 -15.97 -6.13
C GLU A 604 -16.93 -14.57 -5.71
N GLN A 605 -16.28 -13.94 -4.72
CA GLN A 605 -16.69 -12.67 -4.13
C GLN A 605 -16.30 -11.47 -5.00
N SER A 606 -15.18 -11.58 -5.71
CA SER A 606 -14.66 -10.57 -6.64
C SER A 606 -15.65 -10.20 -7.74
N GLY A 607 -16.52 -11.14 -8.13
CA GLY A 607 -17.58 -10.91 -9.11
C GLY A 607 -18.68 -9.98 -8.60
N PHE A 608 -19.05 -10.07 -7.32
CA PHE A 608 -20.09 -9.22 -6.74
C PHE A 608 -19.59 -7.78 -6.52
N ILE A 609 -18.35 -7.64 -6.06
CA ILE A 609 -17.72 -6.32 -5.87
C ILE A 609 -17.59 -5.58 -7.20
N TYR A 610 -17.21 -6.28 -8.27
CA TYR A 610 -17.21 -5.71 -9.61
C TYR A 610 -18.60 -5.22 -10.05
N ALA A 611 -19.67 -5.87 -9.58
CA ALA A 611 -21.03 -5.53 -9.99
C ALA A 611 -21.61 -4.34 -9.24
N VAL A 612 -21.31 -4.18 -7.94
CA VAL A 612 -21.94 -3.17 -7.07
C VAL A 612 -20.99 -2.10 -6.53
N GLY A 613 -19.67 -2.29 -6.67
CA GLY A 613 -18.64 -1.46 -6.04
C GLY A 613 -18.30 -1.92 -4.62
N PHE A 614 -17.05 -1.67 -4.22
CA PHE A 614 -16.51 -2.12 -2.94
C PHE A 614 -17.23 -1.53 -1.72
N ASP A 615 -17.46 -0.22 -1.70
CA ASP A 615 -18.05 0.48 -0.55
C ASP A 615 -19.50 0.07 -0.31
N LEU A 616 -20.30 -0.01 -1.37
CA LEU A 616 -21.68 -0.49 -1.30
C LEU A 616 -21.75 -1.95 -0.84
N TYR A 617 -20.91 -2.83 -1.38
CA TYR A 617 -20.78 -4.20 -0.90
C TYR A 617 -20.46 -4.23 0.62
N CYS A 618 -19.59 -3.32 1.07
CA CYS A 618 -19.22 -3.20 2.47
C CYS A 618 -20.41 -2.84 3.37
N ARG A 619 -21.23 -1.87 2.96
CA ARG A 619 -22.45 -1.47 3.68
C ARG A 619 -23.47 -2.61 3.75
N MET A 620 -23.67 -3.34 2.65
CA MET A 620 -24.59 -4.48 2.61
C MET A 620 -24.22 -5.56 3.63
N LEU A 621 -22.92 -5.86 3.79
CA LEU A 621 -22.51 -6.86 4.78
C LEU A 621 -22.71 -6.39 6.21
N ARG A 622 -22.39 -5.13 6.53
CA ARG A 622 -22.67 -4.60 7.87
C ARG A 622 -24.14 -4.72 8.21
N GLN A 623 -25.00 -4.32 7.27
CA GLN A 623 -26.45 -4.44 7.43
C GLN A 623 -26.88 -5.90 7.60
N ALA A 624 -26.40 -6.82 6.76
CA ALA A 624 -26.72 -8.24 6.87
C ALA A 624 -26.27 -8.84 8.22
N VAL A 625 -25.09 -8.46 8.72
CA VAL A 625 -24.60 -8.90 10.03
C VAL A 625 -25.45 -8.33 11.17
N GLU A 626 -25.86 -7.07 11.11
CA GLU A 626 -26.75 -6.47 12.12
C GLU A 626 -28.15 -7.07 12.10
N GLU A 627 -28.71 -7.33 10.92
CA GLU A 627 -30.00 -8.00 10.75
C GLU A 627 -29.95 -9.42 11.33
N LEU A 628 -28.91 -10.19 10.99
CA LEU A 628 -28.71 -11.55 11.47
C LEU A 628 -28.34 -11.64 12.97
N LYS A 629 -27.82 -10.57 13.59
CA LYS A 629 -27.62 -10.50 15.06
C LYS A 629 -28.92 -10.24 15.81
N LYS A 630 -29.91 -9.63 15.15
CA LYS A 630 -31.22 -9.30 15.74
C LYS A 630 -32.25 -10.42 15.56
N SER A 631 -32.09 -11.23 14.51
CA SER A 631 -32.83 -12.48 14.29
C SER A 631 -32.30 -13.59 15.19
#